data_AF-A0A7Y0L361-F1
#
_entry.id   AF-A0A7Y0L361-F1
#
_cell.length_a   1.000
_cell.length_b   1.000
_cell.length_c   1.000
_cell.angle_alpha   90.00
_cell.angle_beta   90.00
_cell.angle_gamma   90.00
#
_symmetry.space_group_name_H-M   'P 1'
#
loop_
_entity.id
_entity.type
_entity.pdbx_description
1 polymer ?
#
loop_
_entity_poly.entity_id
_entity_poly.type
_entity_poly.pdbx_seq_one_letter_code
_entity_poly.pdbx_strand_id
1 'polypeptide(L)'
;MLVVAPHPDDEALGAGGLMAKRRQAGHEVFVALLTVGDGFKEDAARYYLSLAVSPEEYLHMGYERQKETLAALERFGVSRDHVFFLGFPDGGLDSLWLSAWDTDEPWTSPTTGKNRVPYVTARKPDAPYRGETLRDLLMELYQSVRPTQLVMPSAFDTHPDHWATNAFATLAWAEMARQMPAWRSMVRLGYLIHWPAWPMVLAYRPKMAEEPPSGLSQLEEEPWHQEPLESWTVETKRDALMQYQSQVELIMPFMLAFCRRSEAFAVESAWRPARTADGWMMKNPPQDWVTRSVRKTNPLARLTVQRDGMVVEWWKKPPKGAVLEAALKPIDGKGRNYLVRMGEGEPPPGVRMELQGNRWRIVWPKDWLSGADTVMVGAQALVEGKSVGKIPFRVLPWEVG
;
A
#
# COMPACT_ATOMS: atom_id res chain seq x y z
N MET A 1 -4.13 6.50 -17.56
CA MET A 1 -4.07 6.42 -16.08
C MET A 1 -3.92 4.95 -15.69
N LEU A 2 -3.11 4.64 -14.68
CA LEU A 2 -3.00 3.29 -14.10
C LEU A 2 -3.46 3.33 -12.64
N VAL A 3 -4.43 2.49 -12.28
CA VAL A 3 -4.80 2.21 -10.89
C VAL A 3 -4.08 0.93 -10.45
N VAL A 4 -3.38 0.97 -9.32
CA VAL A 4 -2.75 -0.20 -8.70
C VAL A 4 -3.47 -0.47 -7.39
N ALA A 5 -4.19 -1.58 -7.33
CA ALA A 5 -4.98 -1.98 -6.18
C ALA A 5 -4.42 -3.27 -5.54
N PRO A 6 -4.49 -3.39 -4.20
CA PRO A 6 -4.07 -4.61 -3.52
C PRO A 6 -5.00 -5.78 -3.84
N HIS A 7 -6.32 -5.59 -3.71
CA HIS A 7 -7.31 -6.65 -3.86
C HIS A 7 -8.41 -6.33 -4.90
N PRO A 8 -9.14 -7.34 -5.41
CA PRO A 8 -10.33 -7.17 -6.24
C PRO A 8 -11.51 -6.52 -5.51
N ASP A 9 -11.70 -5.21 -5.67
CA ASP A 9 -12.75 -4.33 -5.11
C ASP A 9 -12.18 -2.95 -4.80
N ASP A 10 -10.94 -2.90 -4.30
CA ASP A 10 -10.24 -1.70 -3.90
C ASP A 10 -10.10 -0.68 -5.03
N GLU A 11 -9.94 -1.13 -6.28
CA GLU A 11 -9.88 -0.27 -7.45
C GLU A 11 -11.18 0.51 -7.62
N ALA A 12 -12.31 -0.15 -7.38
CA ALA A 12 -13.64 0.44 -7.49
C ALA A 12 -13.98 1.26 -6.25
N LEU A 13 -13.63 0.79 -5.04
CA LEU A 13 -13.83 1.51 -3.77
C LEU A 13 -13.07 2.83 -3.75
N GLY A 14 -11.77 2.79 -4.04
CA GLY A 14 -10.87 3.93 -3.92
C GLY A 14 -10.88 4.89 -5.11
N ALA A 15 -11.14 4.40 -6.33
CA ALA A 15 -10.96 5.19 -7.55
C ALA A 15 -12.04 4.97 -8.64
N GLY A 16 -13.16 4.30 -8.33
CA GLY A 16 -14.20 3.98 -9.32
C GLY A 16 -14.77 5.21 -10.04
N GLY A 17 -15.05 6.28 -9.31
CA GLY A 17 -15.56 7.53 -9.87
C GLY A 17 -14.53 8.24 -10.74
N LEU A 18 -13.28 8.31 -10.28
CA LEU A 18 -12.15 8.84 -11.05
C LEU A 18 -11.94 8.05 -12.36
N MET A 19 -11.97 6.71 -12.31
CA MET A 19 -11.87 5.87 -13.50
C MET A 19 -12.98 6.16 -14.51
N ALA A 20 -14.25 6.16 -14.07
CA ALA A 20 -15.39 6.46 -14.91
C ALA A 20 -15.27 7.85 -15.56
N LYS A 21 -14.88 8.86 -14.78
CA LYS A 21 -14.68 10.23 -15.26
C LYS A 21 -13.56 10.33 -16.31
N ARG A 22 -12.43 9.63 -16.10
CA ARG A 22 -11.33 9.60 -17.07
C ARG A 22 -11.73 8.88 -18.37
N ARG A 23 -12.48 7.78 -18.27
CA ARG A 23 -13.02 7.08 -19.45
C ARG A 23 -14.01 7.94 -20.23
N GLN A 24 -14.91 8.65 -19.56
CA GLN A 24 -15.83 9.58 -20.21
C GLN A 24 -15.10 10.72 -20.94
N ALA A 25 -13.98 11.19 -20.40
CA ALA A 25 -13.12 12.17 -21.04
C ALA A 25 -12.25 11.61 -22.20
N GLY A 26 -12.42 10.34 -22.57
CA GLY A 26 -11.69 9.70 -23.67
C GLY A 26 -10.27 9.25 -23.31
N HIS A 27 -9.89 9.25 -22.03
CA HIS A 27 -8.58 8.76 -21.61
C HIS A 27 -8.57 7.25 -21.46
N GLU A 28 -7.40 6.64 -21.67
CA GLU A 28 -7.17 5.24 -21.34
C GLU A 28 -7.00 5.06 -19.83
N VAL A 29 -7.66 4.04 -19.30
CA VAL A 29 -7.57 3.61 -17.91
C VAL A 29 -7.14 2.15 -17.91
N PHE A 30 -6.15 1.87 -17.07
CA PHE A 30 -5.59 0.55 -16.81
C PHE A 30 -5.70 0.27 -15.32
N VAL A 31 -5.85 -1.00 -14.96
CA VAL A 31 -5.95 -1.45 -13.57
C VAL A 31 -4.99 -2.62 -13.36
N ALA A 32 -4.23 -2.60 -12.27
CA ALA A 32 -3.39 -3.69 -11.83
C ALA A 32 -3.79 -4.12 -10.43
N LEU A 33 -4.11 -5.40 -10.26
CA LEU A 33 -4.46 -5.99 -8.98
C LEU A 33 -3.27 -6.82 -8.52
N LEU A 34 -2.66 -6.45 -7.39
CA LEU A 34 -1.45 -7.12 -6.91
C LEU A 34 -1.77 -8.54 -6.46
N THR A 35 -2.88 -8.72 -5.76
CA THR A 35 -3.43 -10.01 -5.35
C THR A 35 -4.71 -10.31 -6.13
N VAL A 36 -5.30 -11.48 -5.91
CA VAL A 36 -6.64 -11.82 -6.41
C VAL A 36 -7.64 -12.09 -5.27
N GLY A 37 -7.32 -11.67 -4.05
CA GLY A 37 -8.25 -11.76 -2.92
C GLY A 37 -8.49 -13.18 -2.39
N ASP A 38 -7.51 -14.06 -2.50
CA ASP A 38 -7.52 -15.49 -2.14
C ASP A 38 -7.09 -15.77 -0.68
N GLY A 39 -7.02 -14.74 0.16
CA GLY A 39 -6.50 -14.78 1.53
C GLY A 39 -7.50 -14.34 2.58
N PHE A 40 -8.66 -13.80 2.17
CA PHE A 40 -9.68 -13.31 3.09
C PHE A 40 -10.46 -14.47 3.76
N LYS A 41 -10.00 -14.88 4.94
CA LYS A 41 -10.51 -16.07 5.64
C LYS A 41 -11.99 -15.99 6.00
N GLU A 42 -12.47 -14.83 6.42
CA GLU A 42 -13.87 -14.62 6.81
C GLU A 42 -14.81 -14.72 5.61
N ASP A 43 -14.44 -14.15 4.46
CA ASP A 43 -15.18 -14.31 3.21
C ASP A 43 -15.20 -15.77 2.78
N ALA A 44 -14.05 -16.43 2.80
CA ALA A 44 -13.96 -17.84 2.43
C ALA A 44 -14.79 -18.76 3.31
N ALA A 45 -14.74 -18.53 4.63
CA ALA A 45 -15.51 -19.33 5.57
C ALA A 45 -17.02 -19.17 5.38
N ARG A 46 -17.46 -17.97 4.98
CA ARG A 46 -18.85 -17.69 4.66
C ARG A 46 -19.26 -18.32 3.33
N TYR A 47 -18.46 -18.14 2.29
CA TYR A 47 -18.75 -18.64 0.93
C TYR A 47 -18.91 -20.16 0.92
N TYR A 48 -18.00 -20.88 1.58
CA TYR A 48 -18.02 -22.34 1.67
C TYR A 48 -18.84 -22.88 2.85
N LEU A 49 -19.41 -21.99 3.68
CA LEU A 49 -20.11 -22.36 4.93
C LEU A 49 -19.26 -23.29 5.83
N SER A 50 -17.94 -23.05 5.85
CA SER A 50 -16.95 -23.92 6.50
C SER A 50 -15.84 -23.09 7.16
N LEU A 51 -15.49 -23.39 8.42
CA LEU A 51 -14.32 -22.78 9.06
C LEU A 51 -12.99 -23.44 8.63
N ALA A 52 -13.05 -24.55 7.92
CA ALA A 52 -11.91 -25.29 7.40
C ALA A 52 -11.93 -25.22 5.87
N VAL A 53 -11.59 -24.05 5.34
CA VAL A 53 -11.45 -23.83 3.90
C VAL A 53 -10.11 -24.40 3.44
N SER A 54 -10.15 -25.23 2.41
CA SER A 54 -8.98 -25.85 1.79
C SER A 54 -8.20 -24.86 0.92
N PRO A 55 -6.90 -25.12 0.66
CA PRO A 55 -6.11 -24.34 -0.28
C PRO A 55 -6.74 -24.21 -1.67
N GLU A 56 -7.35 -25.28 -2.19
CA GLU A 56 -8.01 -25.30 -3.50
C GLU A 56 -9.25 -24.40 -3.55
N GLU A 57 -9.98 -24.30 -2.45
CA GLU A 57 -11.14 -23.42 -2.29
C GLU A 57 -10.73 -21.94 -2.27
N TYR A 58 -9.63 -21.59 -1.58
CA TYR A 58 -9.06 -20.25 -1.67
C TYR A 58 -8.64 -19.89 -3.11
N LEU A 59 -8.03 -20.84 -3.84
CA LEU A 59 -7.68 -20.63 -5.25
C LEU A 59 -8.92 -20.42 -6.12
N HIS A 60 -9.99 -21.17 -5.88
CA HIS A 60 -11.27 -21.01 -6.59
C HIS A 60 -11.86 -19.62 -6.36
N MET A 61 -11.91 -19.14 -5.12
CA MET A 61 -12.34 -17.76 -4.83
C MET A 61 -11.51 -16.72 -5.56
N GLY A 62 -10.20 -16.90 -5.64
CA GLY A 62 -9.33 -16.01 -6.42
C GLY A 62 -9.74 -15.91 -7.90
N TYR A 63 -10.25 -16.99 -8.52
CA TYR A 63 -10.79 -16.94 -9.87
C TYR A 63 -12.18 -16.28 -9.95
N GLU A 64 -13.04 -16.49 -8.96
CA GLU A 64 -14.35 -15.83 -8.92
C GLU A 64 -14.20 -14.30 -8.74
N ARG A 65 -13.36 -13.86 -7.80
CA ARG A 65 -13.09 -12.43 -7.58
C ARG A 65 -12.46 -11.74 -8.79
N GLN A 66 -11.65 -12.46 -9.60
CA GLN A 66 -11.20 -11.94 -10.89
C GLN A 66 -12.36 -11.67 -11.86
N LYS A 67 -13.37 -12.56 -11.92
CA LYS A 67 -14.55 -12.34 -12.76
C LYS A 67 -15.36 -11.13 -12.26
N GLU A 68 -15.49 -10.99 -10.95
CA GLU A 68 -16.18 -9.85 -10.32
C GLU A 68 -15.49 -8.52 -10.67
N THR A 69 -14.16 -8.42 -10.52
CA THR A 69 -13.40 -7.24 -10.97
C THR A 69 -13.64 -6.94 -12.44
N LEU A 70 -13.60 -7.96 -13.32
CA LEU A 70 -13.82 -7.73 -14.76
C LEU A 70 -15.24 -7.20 -15.04
N ALA A 71 -16.25 -7.74 -14.35
CA ALA A 71 -17.64 -7.28 -14.47
C ALA A 71 -17.83 -5.86 -13.90
N ALA A 72 -17.17 -5.52 -12.79
CA ALA A 72 -17.20 -4.19 -12.20
C ALA A 72 -16.52 -3.14 -13.10
N LEU A 73 -15.32 -3.45 -13.60
CA LEU A 73 -14.53 -2.56 -14.44
C LEU A 73 -15.16 -2.31 -15.81
N GLU A 74 -15.92 -3.28 -16.34
CA GLU A 74 -16.75 -3.08 -17.53
C GLU A 74 -17.79 -1.96 -17.33
N ARG A 75 -18.34 -1.78 -16.12
CA ARG A 75 -19.27 -0.67 -15.81
C ARG A 75 -18.60 0.71 -15.91
N PHE A 76 -17.29 0.77 -15.68
CA PHE A 76 -16.50 1.98 -15.89
C PHE A 76 -16.02 2.16 -17.33
N GLY A 77 -16.32 1.22 -18.22
CA GLY A 77 -15.85 1.22 -19.61
C GLY A 77 -14.37 0.89 -19.77
N VAL A 78 -13.78 0.20 -18.79
CA VAL A 78 -12.40 -0.32 -18.85
C VAL A 78 -12.40 -1.64 -19.61
N SER A 79 -11.54 -1.76 -20.64
CA SER A 79 -11.40 -3.00 -21.41
C SER A 79 -10.76 -4.10 -20.56
N ARG A 80 -11.14 -5.37 -20.78
CA ARG A 80 -10.53 -6.52 -20.11
C ARG A 80 -9.01 -6.61 -20.39
N ASP A 81 -8.57 -6.17 -21.57
CA ASP A 81 -7.15 -6.13 -21.95
C ASP A 81 -6.35 -5.06 -21.16
N HIS A 82 -7.04 -4.18 -20.44
CA HIS A 82 -6.45 -3.14 -19.61
C HIS A 82 -6.46 -3.51 -18.12
N VAL A 83 -6.85 -4.75 -17.78
CA VAL A 83 -6.90 -5.28 -16.41
C VAL A 83 -5.81 -6.33 -16.24
N PHE A 84 -4.90 -6.09 -15.32
CA PHE A 84 -3.73 -6.93 -15.06
C PHE A 84 -3.80 -7.55 -13.66
N PHE A 85 -4.04 -8.86 -13.58
CA PHE A 85 -3.89 -9.60 -12.33
C PHE A 85 -2.43 -10.00 -12.15
N LEU A 86 -1.78 -9.63 -11.05
CA LEU A 86 -0.41 -10.05 -10.76
C LEU A 86 -0.39 -11.35 -9.93
N GLY A 87 -1.41 -11.59 -9.11
CA GLY A 87 -1.63 -12.87 -8.42
C GLY A 87 -0.65 -13.17 -7.29
N PHE A 88 -0.04 -12.14 -6.71
CA PHE A 88 0.75 -12.25 -5.48
C PHE A 88 -0.15 -12.54 -4.27
N PRO A 89 0.39 -13.04 -3.15
CA PRO A 89 -0.45 -13.60 -2.09
C PRO A 89 -1.22 -12.52 -1.34
N ASP A 90 -2.54 -12.70 -1.24
CA ASP A 90 -3.39 -11.95 -0.32
C ASP A 90 -2.99 -12.21 1.15
N GLY A 91 -2.85 -11.13 1.92
CA GLY A 91 -2.34 -11.11 3.28
C GLY A 91 -0.82 -11.24 3.40
N GLY A 92 -0.09 -11.25 2.27
CA GLY A 92 1.35 -11.48 2.22
C GLY A 92 2.19 -10.35 1.65
N LEU A 93 1.61 -9.27 1.11
CA LEU A 93 2.40 -8.25 0.41
C LEU A 93 3.35 -7.50 1.36
N ASP A 94 2.94 -7.27 2.61
CA ASP A 94 3.81 -6.67 3.62
C ASP A 94 4.99 -7.59 3.97
N SER A 95 4.74 -8.89 4.05
CA SER A 95 5.76 -9.91 4.28
C SER A 95 6.78 -9.94 3.14
N LEU A 96 6.35 -9.80 1.88
CA LEU A 96 7.23 -9.65 0.72
C LEU A 96 8.07 -8.38 0.78
N TRP A 97 7.49 -7.28 1.28
CA TRP A 97 8.20 -6.00 1.41
C TRP A 97 9.28 -6.04 2.49
N LEU A 98 8.93 -6.57 3.66
CA LEU A 98 9.74 -6.50 4.88
C LEU A 98 10.75 -7.64 4.98
N SER A 99 10.33 -8.88 4.72
CA SER A 99 11.07 -10.08 5.12
C SER A 99 11.38 -11.07 4.00
N ALA A 100 10.62 -11.07 2.92
CA ALA A 100 10.79 -11.98 1.79
C ALA A 100 11.13 -11.22 0.49
N TRP A 101 12.16 -10.38 0.55
CA TRP A 101 12.55 -9.51 -0.56
C TRP A 101 13.24 -10.26 -1.70
N ASP A 102 14.39 -10.85 -1.41
CA ASP A 102 15.30 -11.56 -2.32
C ASP A 102 15.82 -12.84 -1.64
N THR A 103 14.91 -13.58 -1.00
CA THR A 103 15.22 -14.80 -0.26
C THR A 103 15.40 -16.00 -1.18
N ASP A 104 16.27 -16.94 -0.79
CA ASP A 104 16.48 -18.20 -1.53
C ASP A 104 15.16 -18.95 -1.71
N GLU A 105 14.43 -19.15 -0.62
CA GLU A 105 13.08 -19.74 -0.63
C GLU A 105 12.01 -18.65 -0.77
N PRO A 106 11.10 -18.73 -1.77
CA PRO A 106 9.98 -17.82 -1.89
C PRO A 106 9.00 -17.95 -0.71
N TRP A 107 8.30 -16.86 -0.38
CA TRP A 107 7.33 -16.84 0.72
C TRP A 107 6.14 -17.75 0.41
N THR A 108 5.67 -18.52 1.39
CA THR A 108 4.56 -19.46 1.21
C THR A 108 3.28 -18.92 1.83
N SER A 109 2.21 -18.84 1.05
CA SER A 109 0.89 -18.41 1.53
C SER A 109 0.32 -19.36 2.58
N PRO A 110 -0.11 -18.84 3.74
CA PRO A 110 -0.75 -19.67 4.78
C PRO A 110 -2.17 -20.11 4.39
N THR A 111 -2.80 -19.54 3.37
CA THR A 111 -4.13 -19.95 2.88
C THR A 111 -4.04 -20.94 1.73
N THR A 112 -3.33 -20.58 0.65
CA THR A 112 -3.25 -21.41 -0.55
C THR A 112 -2.09 -22.42 -0.55
N GLY A 113 -1.16 -22.32 0.40
CA GLY A 113 0.04 -23.15 0.45
C GLY A 113 0.99 -22.95 -0.74
N LYS A 114 0.75 -21.95 -1.59
CA LYS A 114 1.58 -21.66 -2.76
C LYS A 114 2.67 -20.65 -2.42
N ASN A 115 3.82 -20.80 -3.06
CA ASN A 115 4.96 -19.89 -2.97
C ASN A 115 5.31 -19.23 -4.32
N ARG A 116 4.42 -19.42 -5.31
CA ARG A 116 4.51 -18.95 -6.69
C ARG A 116 3.09 -18.63 -7.17
N VAL A 117 2.96 -17.67 -8.08
CA VAL A 117 1.66 -17.24 -8.64
C VAL A 117 0.93 -18.43 -9.29
N PRO A 118 -0.19 -18.91 -8.73
CA PRO A 118 -0.85 -20.15 -9.17
C PRO A 118 -1.93 -19.92 -10.25
N TYR A 119 -2.06 -18.69 -10.75
CA TYR A 119 -3.14 -18.29 -11.65
C TYR A 119 -2.66 -18.21 -13.09
N VAL A 120 -3.26 -19.01 -13.98
CA VAL A 120 -2.96 -18.98 -15.42
C VAL A 120 -3.39 -17.66 -16.09
N THR A 121 -4.32 -16.94 -15.46
CA THR A 121 -4.83 -15.63 -15.87
C THR A 121 -3.94 -14.48 -15.42
N ALA A 122 -2.94 -14.72 -14.56
CA ALA A 122 -2.03 -13.68 -14.11
C ALA A 122 -1.11 -13.23 -15.25
N ARG A 123 -0.61 -11.99 -15.16
CA ARG A 123 0.35 -11.41 -16.12
C ARG A 123 1.64 -12.22 -16.22
N LYS A 124 2.06 -12.84 -15.11
CA LYS A 124 3.25 -13.69 -15.03
C LYS A 124 2.93 -14.90 -14.14
N PRO A 125 2.23 -15.92 -14.68
CA PRO A 125 1.99 -17.16 -13.96
C PRO A 125 3.33 -17.78 -13.56
N ASP A 126 3.36 -18.49 -12.43
CA ASP A 126 4.60 -19.08 -11.93
C ASP A 126 5.71 -18.02 -11.76
N ALA A 127 5.37 -16.83 -11.25
CA ALA A 127 6.34 -15.90 -10.66
C ALA A 127 6.53 -16.23 -9.17
N PRO A 128 7.77 -16.27 -8.63
CA PRO A 128 7.99 -16.57 -7.22
C PRO A 128 7.52 -15.42 -6.31
N TYR A 129 6.95 -15.77 -5.16
CA TYR A 129 6.52 -14.83 -4.13
C TYR A 129 7.73 -14.23 -3.42
N ARG A 130 8.30 -13.19 -4.04
CA ARG A 130 9.41 -12.39 -3.55
C ARG A 130 9.14 -10.91 -3.82
N GLY A 131 9.62 -10.03 -2.94
CA GLY A 131 9.50 -8.59 -3.10
C GLY A 131 10.20 -8.08 -4.37
N GLU A 132 11.40 -8.59 -4.68
CA GLU A 132 12.14 -8.23 -5.90
C GLU A 132 11.33 -8.54 -7.17
N THR A 133 10.63 -9.68 -7.19
CA THR A 133 9.82 -10.11 -8.33
C THR A 133 8.63 -9.18 -8.54
N LEU A 134 7.95 -8.78 -7.45
CA LEU A 134 6.82 -7.86 -7.51
C LEU A 134 7.26 -6.46 -7.98
N ARG A 135 8.39 -5.96 -7.45
CA ARG A 135 9.00 -4.71 -7.93
C ARG A 135 9.26 -4.77 -9.44
N ASP A 136 9.93 -5.81 -9.92
CA ASP A 136 10.29 -5.93 -11.33
C ASP A 136 9.05 -6.02 -12.22
N LEU A 137 8.04 -6.78 -11.81
CA LEU A 137 6.79 -6.90 -12.55
C LEU A 137 6.03 -5.56 -12.63
N LEU A 138 6.06 -4.75 -11.57
CA LEU A 138 5.50 -3.39 -11.58
C LEU A 138 6.28 -2.47 -12.51
N MET A 139 7.61 -2.55 -12.53
CA MET A 139 8.44 -1.77 -13.46
C MET A 139 8.18 -2.16 -14.91
N GLU A 140 8.09 -3.46 -15.21
CA GLU A 140 7.70 -3.96 -16.54
C GLU A 140 6.31 -3.43 -16.94
N LEU A 141 5.36 -3.44 -16.01
CA LEU A 141 4.01 -2.92 -16.26
C LEU A 141 4.01 -1.42 -16.52
N TYR A 142 4.78 -0.66 -15.74
CA TYR A 142 4.95 0.79 -15.93
C TYR A 142 5.53 1.06 -17.31
N GLN A 143 6.54 0.31 -17.75
CA GLN A 143 7.12 0.46 -19.09
C GLN A 143 6.13 0.12 -20.21
N SER A 144 5.25 -0.87 -20.02
CA SER A 144 4.25 -1.25 -21.03
C SER A 144 3.07 -0.26 -21.10
N VAL A 145 2.59 0.22 -19.95
CA VAL A 145 1.41 1.11 -19.87
C VAL A 145 1.78 2.58 -20.07
N ARG A 146 2.98 3.00 -19.65
CA ARG A 146 3.47 4.39 -19.65
C ARG A 146 2.45 5.40 -19.09
N PRO A 147 1.91 5.18 -17.88
CA PRO A 147 0.89 6.05 -17.33
C PRO A 147 1.42 7.46 -17.06
N THR A 148 0.59 8.47 -17.32
CA THR A 148 0.83 9.87 -16.89
C THR A 148 0.30 10.15 -15.48
N GLN A 149 -0.61 9.29 -15.01
CA GLN A 149 -1.21 9.33 -13.68
C GLN A 149 -1.25 7.92 -13.10
N LEU A 150 -0.71 7.77 -11.89
CA LEU A 150 -0.72 6.56 -11.07
C LEU A 150 -1.63 6.78 -9.87
N VAL A 151 -2.55 5.85 -9.62
CA VAL A 151 -3.48 5.87 -8.51
C VAL A 151 -3.27 4.60 -7.70
N MET A 152 -3.12 4.70 -6.40
CA MET A 152 -2.73 3.60 -5.50
C MET A 152 -3.28 3.86 -4.10
N PRO A 153 -3.28 2.91 -3.15
CA PRO A 153 -3.62 3.22 -1.77
C PRO A 153 -2.70 4.31 -1.21
N SER A 154 -3.19 5.14 -0.28
CA SER A 154 -2.37 6.05 0.52
C SER A 154 -1.42 5.23 1.39
N ALA A 155 -0.20 5.71 1.60
CA ALA A 155 0.74 4.99 2.47
C ALA A 155 0.34 5.01 3.95
N PHE A 156 -0.61 5.86 4.34
CA PHE A 156 -1.20 5.86 5.66
C PHE A 156 -2.33 4.84 5.82
N ASP A 157 -2.78 4.18 4.75
CA ASP A 157 -3.76 3.11 4.84
C ASP A 157 -3.27 2.02 5.81
N THR A 158 -4.14 1.60 6.73
CA THR A 158 -3.76 0.74 7.87
C THR A 158 -3.75 -0.74 7.52
N HIS A 159 -4.33 -1.15 6.41
CA HIS A 159 -4.31 -2.56 5.98
C HIS A 159 -2.90 -2.96 5.50
N PRO A 160 -2.34 -4.10 5.95
CA PRO A 160 -1.00 -4.54 5.58
C PRO A 160 -0.71 -4.51 4.08
N ASP A 161 -1.56 -5.13 3.27
CA ASP A 161 -1.38 -5.16 1.82
C ASP A 161 -1.55 -3.79 1.16
N HIS A 162 -2.35 -2.88 1.73
CA HIS A 162 -2.60 -1.56 1.12
C HIS A 162 -1.37 -0.68 1.17
N TRP A 163 -0.75 -0.57 2.35
CA TRP A 163 0.47 0.22 2.44
C TRP A 163 1.65 -0.44 1.74
N ALA A 164 1.71 -1.79 1.74
CA ALA A 164 2.72 -2.51 0.98
C ALA A 164 2.56 -2.24 -0.52
N THR A 165 1.32 -2.23 -1.03
CA THR A 165 0.99 -1.82 -2.41
C THR A 165 1.52 -0.42 -2.71
N ASN A 166 1.27 0.56 -1.84
CA ASN A 166 1.83 1.90 -1.99
C ASN A 166 3.38 1.86 -2.03
N ALA A 167 3.99 1.08 -1.13
CA ALA A 167 5.43 0.99 -1.01
C ALA A 167 6.07 0.41 -2.29
N PHE A 168 5.53 -0.70 -2.81
CA PHE A 168 5.99 -1.33 -4.05
C PHE A 168 5.79 -0.43 -5.28
N ALA A 169 4.60 0.16 -5.44
CA ALA A 169 4.32 1.06 -6.56
C ALA A 169 5.18 2.34 -6.50
N THR A 170 5.43 2.89 -5.30
CA THR A 170 6.31 4.04 -5.11
C THR A 170 7.77 3.69 -5.41
N LEU A 171 8.25 2.52 -4.98
CA LEU A 171 9.59 2.06 -5.27
C LEU A 171 9.81 1.86 -6.78
N ALA A 172 8.89 1.16 -7.44
CA ALA A 172 8.95 0.95 -8.89
C ALA A 172 8.97 2.30 -9.63
N TRP A 173 8.14 3.26 -9.22
CA TRP A 173 8.19 4.62 -9.77
C TRP A 173 9.53 5.31 -9.54
N ALA A 174 10.08 5.24 -8.33
CA ALA A 174 11.33 5.90 -7.98
C ALA A 174 12.49 5.37 -8.83
N GLU A 175 12.56 4.06 -9.04
CA GLU A 175 13.56 3.43 -9.91
C GLU A 175 13.37 3.81 -11.38
N MET A 176 12.13 3.89 -11.87
CA MET A 176 11.82 4.38 -13.21
C MET A 176 12.21 5.86 -13.38
N ALA A 177 11.93 6.71 -12.38
CA ALA A 177 12.27 8.12 -12.37
C ALA A 177 13.77 8.39 -12.29
N ARG A 178 14.54 7.49 -11.66
CA ARG A 178 16.00 7.51 -11.68
C ARG A 178 16.53 7.25 -13.09
N GLN A 179 15.99 6.24 -13.78
CA GLN A 179 16.44 5.84 -15.12
C GLN A 179 15.98 6.81 -16.22
N MET A 180 14.76 7.34 -16.09
CA MET A 180 14.09 8.13 -17.12
C MET A 180 13.43 9.37 -16.47
N PRO A 181 14.03 10.56 -16.58
CA PRO A 181 13.56 11.77 -15.91
C PRO A 181 12.09 12.13 -16.18
N ALA A 182 11.52 11.72 -17.32
CA ALA A 182 10.11 11.95 -17.66
C ALA A 182 9.12 11.36 -16.64
N TRP A 183 9.50 10.33 -15.88
CA TRP A 183 8.64 9.76 -14.85
C TRP A 183 8.49 10.67 -13.62
N ARG A 184 9.39 11.64 -13.43
CA ARG A 184 9.31 12.59 -12.31
C ARG A 184 8.08 13.51 -12.40
N SER A 185 7.52 13.71 -13.59
CA SER A 185 6.30 14.51 -13.79
C SER A 185 5.00 13.70 -13.70
N MET A 186 5.08 12.39 -13.45
CA MET A 186 3.89 11.55 -13.29
C MET A 186 3.10 11.98 -12.04
N VAL A 187 1.81 12.22 -12.21
CA VAL A 187 0.92 12.53 -11.08
C VAL A 187 0.66 11.25 -10.29
N ARG A 188 0.88 11.27 -8.98
CA ARG A 188 0.60 10.14 -8.10
C ARG A 188 -0.49 10.52 -7.11
N LEU A 189 -1.53 9.69 -7.00
CA LEU A 189 -2.68 9.87 -6.10
C LEU A 189 -2.83 8.65 -5.17
N GLY A 190 -3.06 8.91 -3.89
CA GLY A 190 -3.29 7.93 -2.83
C GLY A 190 -4.75 7.89 -2.39
N TYR A 191 -5.52 6.84 -2.70
CA TYR A 191 -6.87 6.67 -2.14
C TYR A 191 -6.82 5.97 -0.78
N LEU A 192 -7.84 6.13 0.06
CA LEU A 192 -7.85 5.54 1.41
C LEU A 192 -9.04 4.59 1.56
N ILE A 193 -8.82 3.38 2.05
CA ILE A 193 -9.89 2.39 2.29
C ILE A 193 -9.94 2.01 3.77
N HIS A 194 -8.79 1.77 4.40
CA HIS A 194 -8.74 1.40 5.81
C HIS A 194 -8.03 2.44 6.67
N TRP A 195 -8.82 3.17 7.43
CA TRP A 195 -8.34 4.08 8.48
C TRP A 195 -9.32 4.07 9.66
N PRO A 196 -8.88 4.33 10.91
CA PRO A 196 -9.80 4.42 12.03
C PRO A 196 -10.96 5.37 11.73
N ALA A 197 -12.19 4.88 11.92
CA ALA A 197 -13.43 5.61 11.63
C ALA A 197 -13.60 6.04 10.16
N TRP A 198 -12.99 5.31 9.22
CA TRP A 198 -13.10 5.52 7.78
C TRP A 198 -13.68 4.30 7.06
N PRO A 199 -14.55 4.49 6.04
CA PRO A 199 -15.31 5.71 5.78
C PRO A 199 -16.44 5.85 6.83
N MET A 200 -16.81 7.08 7.18
CA MET A 200 -17.96 7.35 8.05
C MET A 200 -18.88 8.34 7.35
N VAL A 201 -20.20 8.18 7.29
CA VAL A 201 -21.15 7.14 7.76
C VAL A 201 -21.09 5.85 6.93
N LEU A 202 -21.18 4.66 7.53
CA LEU A 202 -21.19 3.36 6.82
C LEU A 202 -22.53 3.05 6.11
N ALA A 203 -22.90 3.83 5.10
CA ALA A 203 -24.11 3.64 4.31
C ALA A 203 -24.03 4.35 2.96
N TYR A 204 -24.92 3.96 2.04
CA TYR A 204 -25.13 4.67 0.77
C TYR A 204 -25.57 6.12 1.00
N ARG A 205 -24.69 7.08 0.66
CA ARG A 205 -24.90 8.52 0.87
C ARG A 205 -24.35 9.33 -0.32
N PRO A 206 -24.97 9.22 -1.51
CA PRO A 206 -24.42 9.75 -2.76
C PRO A 206 -24.30 11.27 -2.81
N LYS A 207 -25.02 12.00 -1.94
CA LYS A 207 -24.94 13.47 -1.83
C LYS A 207 -23.89 13.97 -0.82
N MET A 208 -23.31 13.06 -0.02
CA MET A 208 -22.30 13.40 0.97
C MET A 208 -20.92 13.40 0.30
N ALA A 209 -20.08 14.40 0.61
CA ALA A 209 -18.70 14.41 0.14
C ALA A 209 -17.88 13.36 0.90
N GLU A 210 -16.89 12.79 0.23
CA GLU A 210 -15.81 12.05 0.87
C GLU A 210 -14.74 13.06 1.27
N GLU A 211 -14.71 13.43 2.56
CA GLU A 211 -13.74 14.38 3.11
C GLU A 211 -12.58 13.63 3.72
N PRO A 212 -11.31 14.01 3.48
CA PRO A 212 -10.18 13.27 4.04
C PRO A 212 -10.21 13.24 5.57
N PRO A 213 -9.77 12.13 6.22
CA PRO A 213 -9.78 12.05 7.67
C PRO A 213 -9.02 13.22 8.31
N SER A 214 -9.62 13.88 9.29
CA SER A 214 -9.05 15.07 9.95
C SER A 214 -7.64 14.81 10.50
N GLY A 215 -7.41 13.64 11.10
CA GLY A 215 -6.10 13.25 11.63
C GLY A 215 -5.00 13.13 10.56
N LEU A 216 -5.36 12.87 9.30
CA LEU A 216 -4.42 12.85 8.17
C LEU A 216 -4.32 14.20 7.48
N SER A 217 -5.43 14.92 7.31
CA SER A 217 -5.40 16.25 6.68
C SER A 217 -4.69 17.30 7.52
N GLN A 218 -4.72 17.19 8.86
CA GLN A 218 -4.01 18.07 9.78
C GLN A 218 -2.51 17.77 9.95
N LEU A 219 -2.02 16.63 9.47
CA LEU A 219 -0.59 16.32 9.54
C LEU A 219 0.26 17.22 8.65
N GLU A 220 -0.36 17.79 7.61
CA GLU A 220 0.31 18.52 6.53
C GLU A 220 1.41 17.69 5.83
N GLU A 221 1.41 16.38 6.04
CA GLU A 221 2.26 15.42 5.35
C GLU A 221 1.69 15.04 3.99
N GLU A 222 0.41 15.28 3.68
CA GLU A 222 -0.11 15.04 2.33
C GLU A 222 -1.14 16.10 1.96
N PRO A 223 -0.94 16.86 0.87
CA PRO A 223 -2.01 17.68 0.33
C PRO A 223 -3.11 16.77 -0.18
N TRP A 224 -4.37 17.07 0.16
CA TRP A 224 -5.52 16.29 -0.26
C TRP A 224 -6.28 16.99 -1.38
N HIS A 225 -6.75 16.18 -2.34
CA HIS A 225 -7.60 16.59 -3.44
C HIS A 225 -8.92 15.83 -3.35
N GLN A 226 -10.03 16.54 -3.43
CA GLN A 226 -11.35 15.93 -3.59
C GLN A 226 -11.74 16.01 -5.06
N GLU A 227 -11.87 14.85 -5.72
CA GLU A 227 -12.35 14.78 -7.09
C GLU A 227 -13.88 14.82 -7.07
N PRO A 228 -14.55 15.90 -7.52
CA PRO A 228 -16.00 15.94 -7.57
C PRO A 228 -16.53 14.99 -8.64
N LEU A 229 -17.62 14.30 -8.30
CA LEU A 229 -18.31 13.32 -9.14
C LEU A 229 -19.72 13.80 -9.46
N GLU A 230 -20.15 13.55 -10.70
CA GLU A 230 -21.53 13.76 -11.12
C GLU A 230 -22.41 12.61 -10.60
N SER A 231 -23.71 12.86 -10.40
CA SER A 231 -24.63 11.87 -9.82
C SER A 231 -24.63 10.54 -10.59
N TRP A 232 -24.57 10.56 -11.92
CA TRP A 232 -24.52 9.34 -12.73
C TRP A 232 -23.19 8.58 -12.53
N THR A 233 -22.08 9.28 -12.27
CA THR A 233 -20.79 8.66 -11.95
C THR A 233 -20.86 7.93 -10.60
N VAL A 234 -21.54 8.52 -9.61
CA VAL A 234 -21.76 7.89 -8.31
C VAL A 234 -22.63 6.64 -8.42
N GLU A 235 -23.71 6.69 -9.23
CA GLU A 235 -24.54 5.52 -9.50
C GLU A 235 -23.78 4.44 -10.28
N THR A 236 -22.94 4.82 -11.26
CA THR A 236 -22.05 3.88 -11.98
C THR A 236 -21.09 3.19 -11.02
N LYS A 237 -20.50 3.94 -10.08
CA LYS A 237 -19.66 3.40 -8.99
C LYS A 237 -20.45 2.43 -8.11
N ARG A 238 -21.68 2.77 -7.73
CA ARG A 238 -22.55 1.85 -6.98
C ARG A 238 -22.78 0.55 -7.75
N ASP A 239 -23.19 0.65 -9.02
CA ASP A 239 -23.53 -0.52 -9.82
C ASP A 239 -22.31 -1.43 -10.07
N ALA A 240 -21.12 -0.84 -10.23
CA ALA A 240 -19.85 -1.55 -10.28
C ALA A 240 -19.54 -2.27 -8.96
N LEU A 241 -19.68 -1.58 -7.81
CA LEU A 241 -19.45 -2.17 -6.50
C LEU A 241 -20.40 -3.34 -6.20
N MET A 242 -21.61 -3.31 -6.76
CA MET A 242 -22.56 -4.42 -6.64
C MET A 242 -22.18 -5.66 -7.47
N GLN A 243 -21.16 -5.59 -8.34
CA GLN A 243 -20.67 -6.77 -9.08
C GLN A 243 -19.73 -7.65 -8.24
N TYR A 244 -19.17 -7.15 -7.13
CA TYR A 244 -18.38 -7.93 -6.19
C TYR A 244 -19.31 -8.70 -5.24
N GLN A 245 -20.02 -9.70 -5.76
CA GLN A 245 -21.07 -10.42 -5.05
C GLN A 245 -20.55 -11.04 -3.74
N SER A 246 -19.36 -11.64 -3.76
CA SER A 246 -18.77 -12.25 -2.56
C SER A 246 -18.56 -11.21 -1.44
N GLN A 247 -18.10 -10.01 -1.80
CA GLN A 247 -17.89 -8.91 -0.85
C GLN A 247 -19.20 -8.25 -0.42
N VAL A 248 -20.14 -8.04 -1.34
CA VAL A 248 -21.45 -7.45 -1.06
C VAL A 248 -22.20 -8.28 -0.02
N GLU A 249 -22.18 -9.60 -0.12
CA GLU A 249 -22.86 -10.47 0.85
C GLU A 249 -22.31 -10.32 2.27
N LEU A 250 -21.03 -9.97 2.42
CA LEU A 250 -20.37 -9.83 3.72
C LEU A 250 -20.39 -8.40 4.27
N ILE A 251 -20.08 -7.42 3.42
CA ILE A 251 -19.73 -6.04 3.82
C ILE A 251 -20.44 -4.96 2.99
N MET A 252 -21.60 -5.23 2.39
CA MET A 252 -22.36 -4.24 1.59
C MET A 252 -22.46 -2.82 2.20
N PRO A 253 -22.77 -2.61 3.51
CA PRO A 253 -22.81 -1.26 4.06
C PRO A 253 -21.46 -0.51 3.96
N PHE A 254 -20.34 -1.22 4.07
CA PHE A 254 -19.00 -0.68 3.87
C PHE A 254 -18.74 -0.37 2.39
N MET A 255 -19.06 -1.30 1.49
CA MET A 255 -18.92 -1.10 0.04
C MET A 255 -19.66 0.17 -0.41
N LEU A 256 -20.94 0.28 -0.04
CA LEU A 256 -21.78 1.42 -0.41
C LEU A 256 -21.39 2.73 0.28
N ALA A 257 -20.57 2.69 1.33
CA ALA A 257 -20.08 3.88 2.01
C ALA A 257 -19.09 4.69 1.18
N PHE A 258 -18.52 4.12 0.11
CA PHE A 258 -17.64 4.81 -0.84
C PHE A 258 -18.40 5.46 -2.02
N CYS A 259 -19.72 5.29 -2.09
CA CYS A 259 -20.54 5.99 -3.07
C CYS A 259 -20.89 7.39 -2.56
N ARG A 260 -20.02 8.34 -2.88
CA ARG A 260 -20.05 9.75 -2.44
C ARG A 260 -20.03 10.70 -3.64
N ARG A 261 -20.41 11.97 -3.43
CA ARG A 261 -20.33 13.00 -4.48
C ARG A 261 -18.91 13.45 -4.81
N SER A 262 -17.91 12.93 -4.11
CA SER A 262 -16.49 13.16 -4.36
C SER A 262 -15.70 11.94 -3.91
N GLU A 263 -14.49 11.78 -4.45
CA GLU A 263 -13.48 10.84 -3.95
C GLU A 263 -12.29 11.63 -3.38
N ALA A 264 -11.77 11.22 -2.22
CA ALA A 264 -10.63 11.88 -1.59
C ALA A 264 -9.31 11.18 -1.93
N PHE A 265 -8.35 11.95 -2.42
CA PHE A 265 -7.02 11.47 -2.77
C PHE A 265 -5.92 12.29 -2.09
N ALA A 266 -4.96 11.62 -1.47
CA ALA A 266 -3.69 12.21 -1.11
C ALA A 266 -2.87 12.45 -2.39
N VAL A 267 -2.37 13.67 -2.61
CA VAL A 267 -1.56 14.00 -3.78
C VAL A 267 -0.09 13.67 -3.48
N GLU A 268 0.23 12.39 -3.56
CA GLU A 268 1.53 11.77 -3.31
C GLU A 268 2.70 12.44 -4.08
N SER A 269 2.46 12.92 -5.31
CA SER A 269 3.49 13.64 -6.09
C SER A 269 3.77 15.07 -5.58
N ALA A 270 2.85 15.64 -4.79
CA ALA A 270 3.00 16.96 -4.17
C ALA A 270 3.54 16.89 -2.74
N TRP A 271 3.68 15.69 -2.16
CA TRP A 271 4.32 15.52 -0.87
C TRP A 271 5.78 16.02 -0.88
N ARG A 272 6.19 16.69 0.20
CA ARG A 272 7.56 17.15 0.41
C ARG A 272 7.97 16.81 1.85
N PRO A 273 9.09 16.12 2.07
CA PRO A 273 9.56 15.87 3.42
C PRO A 273 10.01 17.17 4.09
N ALA A 274 9.82 17.25 5.41
CA ALA A 274 10.25 18.41 6.18
C ALA A 274 11.77 18.41 6.33
N ARG A 275 12.42 19.54 6.04
CA ARG A 275 13.86 19.73 6.30
C ARG A 275 14.07 20.26 7.72
N THR A 276 14.91 19.60 8.49
CA THR A 276 15.33 20.03 9.83
C THR A 276 16.84 20.26 9.89
N ALA A 277 17.36 20.70 11.04
CA ALA A 277 18.80 20.80 11.28
C ALA A 277 19.49 19.42 11.26
N ASP A 278 18.75 18.37 11.59
CA ASP A 278 19.27 17.01 11.73
C ASP A 278 19.13 16.17 10.44
N GLY A 279 18.36 16.65 9.45
CA GLY A 279 18.17 15.97 8.17
C GLY A 279 16.75 16.07 7.61
N TRP A 280 16.31 15.03 6.90
CA TRP A 280 14.98 14.97 6.28
C TRP A 280 14.02 14.18 7.17
N MET A 281 12.88 14.78 7.52
CA MET A 281 11.95 14.25 8.51
C MET A 281 10.58 13.95 7.90
N MET A 282 9.97 12.86 8.39
CA MET A 282 8.59 12.49 8.14
C MET A 282 7.85 12.40 9.47
N LYS A 283 6.69 13.04 9.56
CA LYS A 283 5.80 12.93 10.72
C LYS A 283 4.82 11.77 10.54
N ASN A 284 4.21 11.39 11.64
CA ASN A 284 3.16 10.41 11.72
C ASN A 284 1.98 10.99 12.52
N PRO A 285 0.72 10.58 12.28
CA PRO A 285 -0.42 11.09 13.03
C PRO A 285 -0.21 10.89 14.53
N PRO A 286 -0.56 11.90 15.35
CA PRO A 286 -0.61 11.72 16.78
C PRO A 286 -1.69 10.69 17.16
N GLN A 287 -1.63 10.20 18.40
CA GLN A 287 -2.69 9.37 18.96
C GLN A 287 -3.98 10.20 19.13
N ASP A 288 -4.89 10.14 18.14
CA ASP A 288 -6.14 10.90 18.16
C ASP A 288 -7.16 10.37 19.19
N TRP A 289 -8.06 11.23 19.67
CA TRP A 289 -9.10 10.93 20.65
C TRP A 289 -10.05 9.81 20.18
N VAL A 290 -10.37 9.73 18.89
CA VAL A 290 -11.17 8.62 18.33
C VAL A 290 -10.40 7.30 18.44
N THR A 291 -9.09 7.32 18.14
CA THR A 291 -8.21 6.13 18.23
C THR A 291 -7.97 5.65 19.67
N ARG A 292 -8.11 6.53 20.67
CA ARG A 292 -8.07 6.15 22.09
C ARG A 292 -9.28 5.31 22.50
N SER A 293 -10.46 5.61 21.97
CA SER A 293 -11.68 4.84 22.20
C SER A 293 -11.60 3.42 21.61
N VAL A 294 -10.88 3.25 20.49
CA VAL A 294 -10.63 1.94 19.84
C VAL A 294 -9.29 1.30 20.23
N ARG A 295 -8.50 1.95 21.10
CA ARG A 295 -7.16 1.54 21.60
C ARG A 295 -6.11 1.16 20.53
N LYS A 296 -6.35 1.44 19.25
CA LYS A 296 -5.40 1.21 18.15
C LYS A 296 -4.70 2.52 17.79
N THR A 297 -3.69 2.87 18.56
CA THR A 297 -2.92 4.10 18.34
C THR A 297 -1.54 3.77 17.82
N ASN A 298 -1.12 4.43 16.75
CA ASN A 298 0.25 4.29 16.24
C ASN A 298 1.25 4.77 17.31
N PRO A 299 2.21 3.95 17.77
CA PRO A 299 3.15 4.35 18.81
C PRO A 299 4.33 5.16 18.28
N LEU A 300 4.54 5.18 16.95
CA LEU A 300 5.64 5.88 16.31
C LEU A 300 5.25 7.32 15.96
N ALA A 301 6.15 8.26 16.27
CA ALA A 301 5.92 9.69 16.12
C ALA A 301 6.48 10.27 14.83
N ARG A 302 7.74 9.95 14.52
CA ARG A 302 8.45 10.48 13.34
C ARG A 302 9.69 9.66 13.01
N LEU A 303 10.14 9.81 11.77
CA LEU A 303 11.40 9.28 11.27
C LEU A 303 12.23 10.44 10.70
N THR A 304 13.50 10.51 11.05
CA THR A 304 14.45 11.47 10.48
C THR A 304 15.60 10.73 9.81
N VAL A 305 15.80 10.95 8.51
CA VAL A 305 16.98 10.52 7.76
C VAL A 305 18.09 11.55 7.96
N GLN A 306 19.25 11.06 8.41
CA GLN A 306 20.46 11.83 8.67
C GLN A 306 21.57 11.38 7.72
N ARG A 307 22.71 12.09 7.70
CA ARG A 307 23.85 11.79 6.82
C ARG A 307 24.46 10.39 7.03
N ASP A 308 24.45 9.88 8.26
CA ASP A 308 25.05 8.61 8.65
C ASP A 308 24.02 7.53 9.01
N GLY A 309 22.73 7.85 8.97
CA GLY A 309 21.75 7.02 9.66
C GLY A 309 20.30 7.46 9.52
N MET A 310 19.45 6.85 10.33
CA MET A 310 18.10 7.35 10.59
C MET A 310 17.81 7.30 12.08
N VAL A 311 16.88 8.14 12.51
CA VAL A 311 16.33 8.17 13.86
C VAL A 311 14.84 7.92 13.80
N VAL A 312 14.36 6.92 14.53
CA VAL A 312 12.93 6.64 14.69
C VAL A 312 12.52 7.01 16.12
N GLU A 313 11.57 7.93 16.24
CA GLU A 313 11.06 8.41 17.53
C GLU A 313 9.68 7.83 17.82
N TRP A 314 9.48 7.40 19.06
CA TRP A 314 8.21 6.94 19.59
C TRP A 314 7.49 8.09 20.32
N TRP A 315 6.16 8.14 20.30
CA TRP A 315 5.39 9.13 21.06
C TRP A 315 5.60 9.00 22.57
N LYS A 316 5.85 7.77 23.03
CA LYS A 316 6.16 7.40 24.41
C LYS A 316 7.29 6.37 24.38
N LYS A 317 7.87 6.03 25.54
CA LYS A 317 8.87 4.96 25.58
C LYS A 317 8.29 3.64 25.00
N PRO A 318 9.08 2.89 24.22
CA PRO A 318 8.63 1.60 23.69
C PRO A 318 8.23 0.66 24.82
N PRO A 319 7.11 -0.08 24.71
CA PRO A 319 6.74 -1.06 25.72
C PRO A 319 7.76 -2.20 25.76
N LYS A 320 7.84 -2.90 26.90
CA LYS A 320 8.73 -4.06 27.05
C LYS A 320 8.36 -5.13 26.00
N GLY A 321 9.37 -5.65 25.30
CA GLY A 321 9.18 -6.66 24.26
C GLY A 321 8.69 -6.11 22.92
N ALA A 322 8.63 -4.78 22.75
CA ALA A 322 8.39 -4.19 21.44
C ALA A 322 9.61 -4.37 20.54
N VAL A 323 9.36 -4.79 19.30
CA VAL A 323 10.36 -4.84 18.25
C VAL A 323 10.12 -3.68 17.29
N LEU A 324 11.16 -2.93 16.95
CA LEU A 324 11.10 -1.97 15.86
C LEU A 324 11.74 -2.60 14.64
N GLU A 325 11.03 -2.64 13.52
CA GLU A 325 11.56 -2.98 12.21
C GLU A 325 11.78 -1.67 11.44
N ALA A 326 12.97 -1.47 10.90
CA ALA A 326 13.26 -0.34 10.01
C ALA A 326 13.88 -0.87 8.73
N ALA A 327 13.39 -0.38 7.59
CA ALA A 327 13.92 -0.76 6.30
C ALA A 327 14.55 0.43 5.57
N LEU A 328 15.58 0.12 4.80
CA LEU A 328 16.35 1.03 3.96
C LEU A 328 16.53 0.38 2.59
N LYS A 329 15.99 1.02 1.55
CA LYS A 329 16.14 0.60 0.16
C LYS A 329 16.80 1.73 -0.64
N PRO A 330 18.09 1.62 -1.02
CA PRO A 330 18.73 2.60 -1.87
C PRO A 330 18.09 2.63 -3.26
N ILE A 331 17.80 3.82 -3.79
CA ILE A 331 17.29 3.97 -5.17
C ILE A 331 18.49 4.09 -6.12
N ASP A 332 19.14 2.96 -6.40
CA ASP A 332 20.37 2.89 -7.20
C ASP A 332 20.23 1.96 -8.43
N GLY A 333 19.09 1.30 -8.58
CA GLY A 333 18.82 0.32 -9.64
C GLY A 333 19.47 -1.05 -9.43
N LYS A 334 20.04 -1.32 -8.25
CA LYS A 334 20.54 -2.64 -7.84
C LYS A 334 19.50 -3.42 -7.04
N GLY A 335 18.37 -2.81 -6.71
CA GLY A 335 17.27 -3.49 -6.04
C GLY A 335 17.54 -3.90 -4.60
N ARG A 336 18.54 -3.27 -3.94
CA ARG A 336 19.00 -3.62 -2.59
C ARG A 336 17.94 -3.31 -1.54
N ASN A 337 17.82 -4.20 -0.55
CA ASN A 337 16.92 -4.03 0.59
C ASN A 337 17.65 -4.39 1.88
N TYR A 338 17.61 -3.50 2.86
CA TYR A 338 18.13 -3.76 4.18
C TYR A 338 17.02 -3.61 5.21
N LEU A 339 16.79 -4.65 6.00
CA LEU A 339 15.89 -4.65 7.14
C LEU A 339 16.70 -4.84 8.42
N VAL A 340 16.40 -4.03 9.43
CA VAL A 340 16.97 -4.21 10.78
C VAL A 340 15.84 -4.34 11.79
N ARG A 341 16.02 -5.26 12.73
CA ARG A 341 15.10 -5.49 13.85
C ARG A 341 15.78 -5.05 15.14
N MET A 342 15.10 -4.21 15.91
CA MET A 342 15.57 -3.66 17.19
C MET A 342 14.79 -4.26 18.32
N GLY A 343 15.47 -4.68 19.38
CA GLY A 343 14.85 -5.39 20.50
C GLY A 343 14.87 -6.90 20.35
N GLU A 344 15.39 -7.42 19.23
CA GLU A 344 15.58 -8.86 18.97
C GLU A 344 16.76 -9.07 18.02
N GLY A 345 17.59 -10.09 18.29
CA GLY A 345 18.70 -10.48 17.43
C GLY A 345 19.91 -9.55 17.46
N GLU A 346 20.98 -9.97 16.79
CA GLU A 346 22.13 -9.10 16.49
C GLU A 346 21.87 -8.30 15.22
N PRO A 347 22.29 -7.03 15.16
CA PRO A 347 22.15 -6.24 13.95
C PRO A 347 23.06 -6.77 12.83
N PRO A 348 22.73 -6.54 11.55
CA PRO A 348 23.61 -6.90 10.45
C PRO A 348 25.02 -6.29 10.62
N PRO A 349 26.07 -6.95 10.10
CA PRO A 349 27.44 -6.45 10.22
C PRO A 349 27.58 -4.99 9.77
N GLY A 350 28.19 -4.16 10.63
CA GLY A 350 28.43 -2.74 10.38
C GLY A 350 27.26 -1.81 10.73
N VAL A 351 26.06 -2.33 10.98
CA VAL A 351 24.94 -1.53 11.49
C VAL A 351 25.13 -1.28 12.99
N ARG A 352 24.97 -0.03 13.44
CA ARG A 352 24.96 0.31 14.87
C ARG A 352 23.60 0.85 15.26
N MET A 353 23.08 0.37 16.38
CA MET A 353 21.75 0.75 16.88
C MET A 353 21.82 1.13 18.35
N GLU A 354 21.21 2.26 18.70
CA GLU A 354 21.20 2.78 20.06
C GLU A 354 19.81 3.32 20.43
N LEU A 355 19.31 2.93 21.60
CA LEU A 355 18.08 3.48 22.18
C LEU A 355 18.43 4.56 23.20
N GLN A 356 18.06 5.80 22.90
CA GLN A 356 18.16 6.95 23.81
C GLN A 356 16.75 7.46 24.16
N GLY A 357 16.24 7.09 25.33
CA GLY A 357 14.91 7.49 25.78
C GLY A 357 13.79 6.85 24.95
N ASN A 358 13.18 7.62 24.05
CA ASN A 358 12.12 7.21 23.11
C ASN A 358 12.61 7.19 21.66
N ARG A 359 13.92 7.28 21.41
CA ARG A 359 14.52 7.40 20.09
C ARG A 359 15.47 6.25 19.81
N TRP A 360 15.23 5.53 18.72
CA TRP A 360 16.16 4.59 18.14
C TRP A 360 17.00 5.29 17.09
N ARG A 361 18.31 5.38 17.29
CA ARG A 361 19.26 5.80 16.27
C ARG A 361 19.84 4.56 15.58
N ILE A 362 19.84 4.57 14.26
CA ILE A 362 20.35 3.51 13.40
C ILE A 362 21.40 4.12 12.49
N VAL A 363 22.64 3.65 12.58
CA VAL A 363 23.74 4.08 11.72
C VAL A 363 23.99 2.98 10.71
N TRP A 364 23.92 3.33 9.43
CA TRP A 364 24.06 2.38 8.32
C TRP A 364 25.51 2.36 7.79
N PRO A 365 26.01 1.22 7.31
CA PRO A 365 27.28 1.17 6.59
C PRO A 365 27.28 2.10 5.36
N LYS A 366 28.35 2.86 5.15
CA LYS A 366 28.42 3.85 4.06
C LYS A 366 28.40 3.20 2.66
N ASP A 367 28.96 2.00 2.55
CA ASP A 367 29.00 1.19 1.33
C ASP A 367 27.60 0.70 0.90
N TRP A 368 26.67 0.54 1.84
CA TRP A 368 25.28 0.18 1.52
C TRP A 368 24.57 1.26 0.70
N LEU A 369 25.02 2.50 0.82
CA LEU A 369 24.43 3.69 0.22
C LEU A 369 25.28 4.28 -0.91
N SER A 370 26.44 3.68 -1.18
CA SER A 370 27.33 4.11 -2.26
C SER A 370 26.60 4.04 -3.60
N GLY A 371 26.37 5.20 -4.21
CA GLY A 371 25.69 5.36 -5.50
C GLY A 371 24.22 5.77 -5.44
N ALA A 372 23.63 5.95 -4.25
CA ALA A 372 22.26 6.43 -4.10
C ALA A 372 22.23 7.88 -3.58
N ASP A 373 21.50 8.76 -4.28
CA ASP A 373 21.18 10.13 -3.84
C ASP A 373 19.82 10.21 -3.12
N THR A 374 19.05 9.13 -3.21
CA THR A 374 17.72 8.97 -2.65
C THR A 374 17.57 7.56 -2.11
N VAL A 375 16.84 7.44 -1.01
CA VAL A 375 16.54 6.17 -0.37
C VAL A 375 15.05 6.08 -0.10
N MET A 376 14.50 4.88 -0.14
CA MET A 376 13.19 4.61 0.41
C MET A 376 13.33 4.02 1.80
N VAL A 377 12.71 4.66 2.79
CA VAL A 377 12.79 4.27 4.19
C VAL A 377 11.43 4.30 4.86
N GLY A 378 11.28 3.48 5.90
CA GLY A 378 10.09 3.41 6.73
C GLY A 378 10.36 2.51 7.93
N ALA A 379 9.40 2.47 8.85
CA ALA A 379 9.54 1.68 10.07
C ALA A 379 8.21 1.11 10.54
N GLN A 380 8.23 -0.02 11.25
CA GLN A 380 7.07 -0.67 11.84
C GLN A 380 7.38 -1.10 13.26
N ALA A 381 6.43 -0.90 14.17
CA ALA A 381 6.51 -1.40 15.53
C ALA A 381 5.68 -2.68 15.66
N LEU A 382 6.29 -3.72 16.21
CA LEU A 382 5.66 -5.00 16.52
C LEU A 382 5.59 -5.22 18.03
N VAL A 383 4.52 -5.87 18.48
CA VAL A 383 4.37 -6.41 19.84
C VAL A 383 3.85 -7.83 19.70
N GLU A 384 4.55 -8.81 20.28
CA GLU A 384 4.23 -10.24 20.14
C GLU A 384 4.10 -10.67 18.66
N GLY A 385 4.99 -10.15 17.80
CA GLY A 385 4.99 -10.41 16.36
C GLY A 385 3.88 -9.72 15.56
N LYS A 386 3.02 -8.91 16.20
CA LYS A 386 1.92 -8.20 15.54
C LYS A 386 2.22 -6.72 15.39
N SER A 387 1.94 -6.20 14.20
CA SER A 387 2.01 -4.76 13.93
C SER A 387 1.09 -3.96 14.84
N VAL A 388 1.66 -3.01 15.59
CA VAL A 388 0.92 -2.04 16.43
C VAL A 388 0.98 -0.63 15.87
N GLY A 389 1.81 -0.38 14.85
CA GLY A 389 1.83 0.85 14.09
C GLY A 389 3.09 0.97 13.26
N LYS A 390 3.15 2.00 12.42
CA LYS A 390 4.22 2.17 11.42
C LYS A 390 4.44 3.64 11.09
N ILE A 391 5.58 3.94 10.49
CA ILE A 391 5.82 5.15 9.73
C ILE A 391 5.83 4.73 8.26
N PRO A 392 5.02 5.36 7.40
CA PRO A 392 4.93 4.99 5.99
C PRO A 392 6.29 4.93 5.29
N PHE A 393 6.41 4.04 4.32
CA PHE A 393 7.60 3.97 3.48
C PHE A 393 7.57 5.07 2.43
N ARG A 394 8.60 5.90 2.38
CA ARG A 394 8.69 7.06 1.48
C ARG A 394 10.10 7.23 0.93
N VAL A 395 10.18 7.88 -0.23
CA VAL A 395 11.44 8.28 -0.86
C VAL A 395 11.93 9.59 -0.25
N LEU A 396 13.11 9.58 0.33
CA LEU A 396 13.77 10.73 0.94
C LEU A 396 15.13 10.96 0.29
N PRO A 397 15.58 12.22 0.17
CA PRO A 397 16.95 12.49 -0.21
C PRO A 397 17.92 11.91 0.82
N TRP A 398 19.03 11.36 0.34
CA TRP A 398 20.14 10.92 1.17
C TRP A 398 21.33 11.84 0.95
N GLU A 399 21.81 12.47 2.02
CA GLU A 399 22.99 13.33 1.92
C GLU A 399 24.25 12.47 1.82
N VAL A 400 24.75 12.36 0.59
CA VAL A 400 26.05 11.72 0.36
C VAL A 400 27.12 12.57 1.04
N GLY A 401 27.79 11.95 2.01
CA GLY A 401 28.81 12.57 2.84
C GLY A 401 30.21 12.42 2.31
#